data_AF-E4NG12-F1
#
_entry.id   AF-E4NG12-F1
#
_cell.length_a   1.000
_cell.length_b   1.000
_cell.length_c   1.000
_cell.angle_alpha   90.00
_cell.angle_beta   90.00
_cell.angle_gamma   90.00
#
_symmetry.space_group_name_H-M   'P 1'
#
loop_
_entity.id
_entity.type
_entity.pdbx_description
1 polymer ?
#
loop_
_entity_poly.entity_id
_entity_poly.type
_entity_poly.pdbx_seq_one_letter_code
_entity_poly.pdbx_strand_id
1 'polypeptide(L)'
;MSDAVSQYGFTVSRRGYAPDQVDEAVTALSRKRDEAWERLSVLGGGLREMEKRLADIRQAAEDAPDPDFAELSDQAAALLGIALNEADAIHAKAKRSGEDARDAAHEAGEAAAKAAKEFALKLREDTDQFVRRTDERSRAEAERVRAEADAEARAVVHAATGHAARVRVAAANASEQSETALAERRRKADEDFAAAETAADAAVAKVTAAADARVKEAEQHREAMLAEARRLDGDAQAKADAALAAAREKADRIRAASEREQADFTKRLDKVQTHLDHIKGTLASLTGAAVGAIEDPEDAAGPADAAPAKPAAPAVDQPTTVLGPVRPAQGDPRKPYTPAAPATPPAPPAKPASFSKDPLPPKPAAAPAEPAAAPEPAKGPDATVEDRIVPKIVIVDDGIDHDTRPDRNRIQRKG
;
A
#
# COMPACT_ATOMS: atom_id res chain seq x y z
N MET A 1 -11.70 -82.77 -62.37
CA MET A 1 -11.97 -81.38 -62.78
C MET A 1 -10.68 -80.85 -63.35
N SER A 2 -10.55 -80.91 -64.66
CA SER A 2 -9.36 -80.45 -65.36
C SER A 2 -9.55 -78.96 -65.61
N ASP A 3 -8.65 -78.17 -65.01
CA ASP A 3 -8.58 -76.72 -65.18
C ASP A 3 -8.35 -76.44 -66.67
N ALA A 4 -9.39 -75.98 -67.36
CA ALA A 4 -9.28 -75.53 -68.74
C ALA A 4 -8.54 -74.19 -68.74
N VAL A 5 -7.22 -74.26 -68.85
CA VAL A 5 -6.37 -73.08 -69.04
C VAL A 5 -6.64 -72.56 -70.45
N SER A 6 -7.28 -71.40 -70.56
CA SER A 6 -7.51 -70.73 -71.85
C SER A 6 -6.19 -70.56 -72.60
N GLN A 7 -6.20 -70.79 -73.92
CA GLN A 7 -5.03 -70.64 -74.81
C GLN A 7 -4.44 -69.21 -74.76
N TYR A 8 -5.23 -68.23 -74.31
CA TYR A 8 -4.87 -66.82 -74.18
C TYR A 8 -4.44 -66.41 -72.76
N GLY A 9 -4.27 -67.37 -71.84
CA GLY A 9 -3.69 -67.14 -70.51
C GLY A 9 -4.66 -66.58 -69.46
N PHE A 10 -5.97 -66.62 -69.70
CA PHE A 10 -6.97 -66.22 -68.71
C PHE A 10 -7.14 -67.25 -67.59
N THR A 11 -7.30 -66.78 -66.35
CA THR A 11 -7.54 -67.62 -65.17
C THR A 11 -9.03 -67.72 -64.83
N VAL A 12 -9.51 -68.90 -64.42
CA VAL A 12 -10.93 -69.17 -64.14
C VAL A 12 -11.32 -68.65 -62.75
N SER A 13 -12.44 -67.92 -62.63
CA SER A 13 -12.95 -67.41 -61.35
C SER A 13 -14.36 -67.94 -61.03
N ARG A 14 -14.72 -67.99 -59.73
CA ARG A 14 -15.96 -68.63 -59.21
C ARG A 14 -17.28 -68.03 -59.72
N ARG A 15 -17.26 -66.85 -60.35
CA ARG A 15 -18.41 -66.18 -61.01
C ARG A 15 -17.98 -65.52 -62.34
N GLY A 16 -17.06 -66.16 -63.06
CA GLY A 16 -16.52 -65.67 -64.33
C GLY A 16 -17.40 -66.00 -65.54
N TYR A 17 -17.05 -65.41 -66.69
CA TYR A 17 -17.61 -65.75 -67.99
C TYR A 17 -17.20 -67.17 -68.42
N ALA A 18 -17.99 -67.79 -69.29
CA ALA A 18 -17.71 -69.14 -69.80
C ALA A 18 -16.42 -69.13 -70.66
N PRO A 19 -15.42 -70.00 -70.37
CA PRO A 19 -14.14 -70.02 -71.10
C PRO A 19 -14.27 -70.13 -72.62
N ASP A 20 -15.16 -71.00 -73.12
CA ASP A 20 -15.38 -71.18 -74.55
C ASP A 20 -15.90 -69.90 -75.24
N GLN A 21 -16.76 -69.13 -74.55
CA GLN A 21 -17.26 -67.84 -75.07
C GLN A 21 -16.16 -66.78 -75.09
N VAL A 22 -15.26 -66.80 -74.10
CA VAL A 22 -14.10 -65.89 -74.05
C VAL A 22 -13.12 -66.24 -75.17
N ASP A 23 -12.82 -67.52 -75.38
CA ASP A 23 -11.90 -67.96 -76.43
C ASP A 23 -12.47 -67.65 -77.84
N GLU A 24 -13.77 -67.85 -78.07
CA GLU A 24 -14.43 -67.45 -79.31
C GLU A 24 -14.37 -65.92 -79.53
N ALA A 25 -14.67 -65.14 -78.48
CA ALA A 25 -14.61 -63.68 -78.53
C ALA A 25 -13.18 -63.17 -78.80
N VAL A 26 -12.16 -63.75 -78.14
CA VAL A 26 -10.75 -63.37 -78.31
C VAL A 26 -10.24 -63.78 -79.69
N THR A 27 -10.66 -64.93 -80.22
CA THR A 27 -10.36 -65.35 -81.59
C THR A 27 -10.96 -64.38 -82.61
N ALA A 28 -12.23 -64.00 -82.42
CA ALA A 28 -12.90 -63.03 -83.29
C ALA A 28 -12.27 -61.64 -83.21
N LEU A 29 -11.86 -61.19 -82.02
CA LEU A 29 -11.13 -59.93 -81.83
C LEU A 29 -9.73 -59.98 -82.45
N SER A 30 -9.02 -61.09 -82.34
CA SER A 30 -7.70 -61.28 -82.95
C SER A 30 -7.80 -61.24 -84.47
N ARG A 31 -8.81 -61.88 -85.07
CA ARG A 31 -9.07 -61.79 -86.51
C ARG A 31 -9.37 -60.36 -86.95
N LYS A 32 -10.24 -59.64 -86.23
CA LYS A 32 -10.53 -58.23 -86.51
C LYS A 32 -9.30 -57.34 -86.39
N ARG A 33 -8.44 -57.60 -85.40
CA ARG A 33 -7.14 -56.95 -85.24
C ARG A 33 -6.30 -57.20 -86.49
N ASP A 34 -6.12 -58.45 -86.89
CA ASP A 34 -5.25 -58.81 -88.03
C ASP A 34 -5.78 -58.21 -89.33
N GLU A 35 -7.10 -58.25 -89.58
CA GLU A 35 -7.72 -57.54 -90.71
C GLU A 35 -7.50 -56.02 -90.66
N ALA A 36 -7.57 -55.40 -89.48
CA ALA A 36 -7.30 -53.98 -89.32
C ALA A 36 -5.82 -53.66 -89.57
N TRP A 37 -4.90 -54.55 -89.18
CA TRP A 37 -3.47 -54.43 -89.48
C TRP A 37 -3.18 -54.56 -90.97
N GLU A 38 -3.82 -55.52 -91.66
CA GLU A 38 -3.72 -55.63 -93.12
C GLU A 38 -4.24 -54.37 -93.80
N ARG A 39 -5.42 -53.87 -93.41
CA ARG A 39 -5.97 -52.61 -93.93
C ARG A 39 -5.02 -51.44 -93.68
N LEU A 40 -4.46 -51.31 -92.47
CA LEU A 40 -3.50 -50.26 -92.14
C LEU A 40 -2.21 -50.37 -92.98
N SER A 41 -1.73 -51.60 -93.22
CA SER A 41 -0.57 -51.83 -94.08
C SER A 41 -0.85 -51.44 -95.53
N VAL A 42 -2.03 -51.79 -96.07
CA VAL A 42 -2.45 -51.40 -97.43
C VAL A 42 -2.60 -49.88 -97.54
N LEU A 43 -3.29 -49.23 -96.58
CA LEU A 43 -3.43 -47.77 -96.55
C LEU A 43 -2.08 -47.07 -96.38
N GLY A 44 -1.22 -47.57 -95.50
CA GLY A 44 0.12 -47.03 -95.29
C GLY A 44 1.04 -47.21 -96.50
N GLY A 45 0.88 -48.29 -97.26
CA GLY A 45 1.52 -48.46 -98.56
C GLY A 45 1.00 -47.44 -99.59
N GLY A 46 -0.33 -47.28 -99.67
CA GLY A 46 -0.98 -46.31 -100.56
C GLY A 46 -0.62 -44.86 -100.24
N LEU A 47 -0.55 -44.49 -98.95
CA LEU A 47 -0.14 -43.16 -98.51
C LEU A 47 1.30 -42.85 -98.93
N ARG A 48 2.24 -43.76 -98.69
CA ARG A 48 3.64 -43.59 -99.11
C ARG A 48 3.77 -43.46 -100.62
N GLU A 49 2.99 -44.24 -101.38
CA GLU A 49 2.95 -44.12 -102.85
C GLU A 49 2.39 -42.77 -103.30
N MET A 50 1.34 -42.26 -102.63
CA MET A 50 0.81 -40.92 -102.90
C MET A 50 1.79 -39.80 -102.52
N GLU A 51 2.45 -39.90 -101.37
CA GLU A 51 3.49 -38.97 -100.92
C GLU A 51 4.65 -38.94 -101.93
N LYS A 52 5.07 -40.12 -102.40
CA LYS A 52 6.09 -40.24 -103.44
C LYS A 52 5.64 -39.57 -104.74
N ARG A 53 4.44 -39.89 -105.25
CA ARG A 53 3.91 -39.24 -106.46
C ARG A 53 3.79 -37.73 -106.31
N LEU A 54 3.41 -37.25 -105.14
CA LEU A 54 3.30 -35.83 -104.86
C LEU A 54 4.68 -35.15 -104.81
N ALA A 55 5.68 -35.82 -104.22
CA ALA A 55 7.06 -35.37 -104.29
C ALA A 55 7.58 -35.36 -105.73
N ASP A 56 7.31 -36.42 -106.51
CA ASP A 56 7.68 -36.51 -107.92
C ASP A 56 7.01 -35.40 -108.75
N ILE A 57 5.73 -35.09 -108.50
CA ILE A 57 5.01 -33.98 -109.17
C ILE A 57 5.60 -32.62 -108.78
N ARG A 58 5.91 -32.41 -107.50
CA ARG A 58 6.54 -31.17 -107.04
C ARG A 58 7.92 -30.99 -107.66
N GLN A 59 8.73 -32.03 -107.64
CA GLN A 59 10.03 -32.03 -108.27
C GLN A 59 9.92 -31.80 -109.77
N ALA A 60 8.99 -32.46 -110.46
CA ALA A 60 8.73 -32.24 -111.88
C ALA A 60 8.23 -30.81 -112.18
N ALA A 61 7.55 -30.16 -111.23
CA ALA A 61 7.14 -28.76 -111.35
C ALA A 61 8.29 -27.78 -111.06
N GLU A 62 9.22 -28.10 -110.15
CA GLU A 62 10.44 -27.33 -109.91
C GLU A 62 11.45 -27.49 -111.05
N ASP A 63 11.54 -28.69 -111.64
CA ASP A 63 12.40 -29.01 -112.78
C ASP A 63 11.79 -28.56 -114.11
N ALA A 64 10.50 -28.20 -114.14
CA ALA A 64 9.85 -27.67 -115.32
C ALA A 64 10.52 -26.34 -115.69
N PRO A 65 10.94 -26.15 -116.96
CA PRO A 65 11.42 -24.85 -117.42
C PRO A 65 10.36 -23.79 -117.20
N ASP A 66 10.77 -22.58 -116.87
CA ASP A 66 9.86 -21.43 -116.83
C ASP A 66 9.11 -21.35 -118.17
N PRO A 67 7.78 -21.13 -118.15
CA PRO A 67 6.98 -21.11 -119.37
C PRO A 67 7.46 -20.00 -120.30
N ASP A 68 8.10 -20.40 -121.41
CA ASP A 68 8.55 -19.47 -122.44
C ASP A 68 7.40 -19.12 -123.38
N PHE A 69 6.74 -18.00 -123.10
CA PHE A 69 5.64 -17.52 -123.95
C PHE A 69 6.11 -16.90 -125.27
N ALA A 70 7.43 -16.85 -125.56
CA ALA A 70 7.94 -16.42 -126.85
C ALA A 70 7.52 -17.37 -127.98
N GLU A 71 7.33 -18.66 -127.69
CA GLU A 71 6.81 -19.64 -128.66
C GLU A 71 5.33 -19.38 -129.02
N LEU A 72 4.57 -18.72 -128.13
CA LEU A 72 3.16 -18.43 -128.34
C LEU A 72 2.94 -17.12 -129.11
N SER A 73 3.63 -16.04 -128.72
CA SER A 73 3.71 -14.77 -129.47
C SER A 73 4.66 -13.78 -128.81
N ASP A 74 5.22 -12.85 -129.59
CA ASP A 74 6.02 -11.73 -129.06
C ASP A 74 5.25 -10.88 -128.03
N GLN A 75 3.93 -10.73 -128.20
CA GLN A 75 3.06 -10.01 -127.25
C GLN A 75 2.96 -10.73 -125.91
N ALA A 76 2.87 -12.06 -125.90
CA ALA A 76 2.79 -12.86 -124.68
C ALA A 76 4.12 -12.83 -123.90
N ALA A 77 5.27 -12.90 -124.59
CA ALA A 77 6.58 -12.73 -123.97
C ALA A 77 6.77 -11.32 -123.36
N ALA A 78 6.32 -10.27 -124.06
CA ALA A 78 6.36 -8.91 -123.54
C ALA A 78 5.47 -8.72 -122.30
N LEU A 79 4.28 -9.34 -122.28
CA LEU A 79 3.38 -9.29 -121.12
C LEU A 79 3.97 -10.04 -119.91
N LEU A 80 4.60 -11.21 -120.11
CA LEU A 80 5.32 -11.90 -119.03
C LEU A 80 6.44 -11.03 -118.46
N GLY A 81 7.24 -10.40 -119.32
CA GLY A 81 8.31 -9.49 -118.88
C GLY A 81 7.78 -8.30 -118.06
N ILE A 82 6.66 -7.70 -118.47
CA ILE A 82 6.00 -6.64 -117.70
C ILE A 82 5.50 -7.17 -116.36
N ALA A 83 4.87 -8.34 -116.33
CA ALA A 83 4.34 -8.94 -115.11
C ALA A 83 5.44 -9.29 -114.11
N LEU A 84 6.57 -9.84 -114.56
CA LEU A 84 7.72 -10.14 -113.70
C LEU A 84 8.35 -8.87 -113.14
N ASN A 85 8.55 -7.84 -113.98
CA ASN A 85 9.07 -6.55 -113.52
C ASN A 85 8.14 -5.89 -112.49
N GLU A 86 6.82 -5.97 -112.69
CA GLU A 86 5.85 -5.45 -111.72
C GLU A 86 5.86 -6.27 -110.43
N ALA A 87 5.96 -7.61 -110.51
CA ALA A 87 6.09 -8.47 -109.34
C ALA A 87 7.35 -8.13 -108.52
N ASP A 88 8.51 -7.94 -109.18
CA ASP A 88 9.76 -7.52 -108.54
C ASP A 88 9.63 -6.12 -107.91
N ALA A 89 8.97 -5.19 -108.60
CA ALA A 89 8.70 -3.84 -108.07
C ALA A 89 7.80 -3.89 -106.82
N ILE A 90 6.75 -4.71 -106.83
CA ILE A 90 5.86 -4.93 -105.68
C ILE A 90 6.63 -5.58 -104.53
N HIS A 91 7.44 -6.61 -104.80
CA HIS A 91 8.27 -7.28 -103.80
C HIS A 91 9.27 -6.32 -103.16
N ALA A 92 9.97 -5.52 -103.96
CA ALA A 92 10.90 -4.51 -103.46
C ALA A 92 10.19 -3.44 -102.61
N LYS A 93 9.00 -2.99 -103.04
CA LYS A 93 8.18 -2.04 -102.28
C LYS A 93 7.67 -2.62 -100.97
N ALA A 94 7.18 -3.86 -100.97
CA ALA A 94 6.72 -4.56 -99.78
C ALA A 94 7.86 -4.79 -98.78
N LYS A 95 9.06 -5.15 -99.27
CA LYS A 95 10.25 -5.31 -98.44
C LYS A 95 10.64 -3.99 -97.77
N ARG A 96 10.76 -2.90 -98.53
CA ARG A 96 11.05 -1.56 -97.99
C ARG A 96 10.01 -1.12 -96.96
N SER A 97 8.72 -1.26 -97.29
CA SER A 97 7.65 -0.94 -96.35
C SER A 97 7.71 -1.76 -95.06
N GLY A 98 8.15 -3.02 -95.13
CA GLY A 98 8.36 -3.87 -93.97
C GLY A 98 9.58 -3.46 -93.14
N GLU A 99 10.66 -3.00 -93.78
CA GLU A 99 11.84 -2.42 -93.13
C GLU A 99 11.46 -1.10 -92.43
N ASP A 100 10.81 -0.18 -93.13
CA ASP A 100 10.33 1.10 -92.57
C ASP A 100 9.40 0.88 -91.37
N ALA A 101 8.47 -0.09 -91.45
CA ALA A 101 7.58 -0.41 -90.34
C ALA A 101 8.32 -1.01 -89.13
N ARG A 102 9.38 -1.81 -89.36
CA ARG A 102 10.22 -2.35 -88.28
C ARG A 102 11.05 -1.26 -87.63
N ASP A 103 11.64 -0.38 -88.41
CA ASP A 103 12.45 0.73 -87.90
C ASP A 103 11.58 1.69 -87.09
N ALA A 104 10.41 2.07 -87.60
CA ALA A 104 9.45 2.89 -86.87
C ALA A 104 8.98 2.23 -85.55
N ALA A 105 8.71 0.92 -85.57
CA ALA A 105 8.35 0.19 -84.36
C ALA A 105 9.51 0.12 -83.34
N HIS A 106 10.75 -0.03 -83.82
CA HIS A 106 11.94 -0.03 -82.97
C HIS A 106 12.18 1.33 -82.34
N GLU A 107 12.11 2.42 -83.10
CA GLU A 107 12.24 3.79 -82.60
C GLU A 107 11.14 4.13 -81.59
N ALA A 108 9.89 3.75 -81.86
CA ALA A 108 8.79 3.93 -80.92
C ALA A 108 9.01 3.13 -79.62
N GLY A 109 9.54 1.90 -79.73
CA GLY A 109 9.91 1.07 -78.59
C GLY A 109 11.01 1.68 -77.72
N GLU A 110 12.08 2.18 -78.33
CA GLU A 110 13.18 2.86 -77.63
C GLU A 110 12.71 4.16 -76.97
N ALA A 111 11.89 4.95 -77.66
CA ALA A 111 11.30 6.17 -77.11
C ALA A 111 10.41 5.87 -75.88
N ALA A 112 9.54 4.85 -75.97
CA ALA A 112 8.70 4.42 -74.87
C ALA A 112 9.55 3.88 -73.70
N ALA A 113 10.59 3.09 -73.97
CA ALA A 113 11.49 2.57 -72.95
C ALA A 113 12.26 3.70 -72.24
N LYS A 114 12.72 4.71 -72.97
CA LYS A 114 13.38 5.90 -72.41
C LYS A 114 12.42 6.71 -71.54
N ALA A 115 11.21 7.00 -72.04
CA ALA A 115 10.20 7.72 -71.28
C ALA A 115 9.80 6.98 -69.99
N ALA A 116 9.64 5.65 -70.05
CA ALA A 116 9.35 4.83 -68.88
C ALA A 116 10.48 4.88 -67.84
N LYS A 117 11.76 4.83 -68.28
CA LYS A 117 12.93 4.96 -67.40
C LYS A 117 12.98 6.34 -66.73
N GLU A 118 12.79 7.41 -67.48
CA GLU A 118 12.80 8.78 -66.96
C GLU A 118 11.67 9.00 -65.95
N PHE A 119 10.47 8.51 -66.26
CA PHE A 119 9.32 8.56 -65.35
C PHE A 119 9.59 7.77 -64.06
N ALA A 120 10.14 6.55 -64.16
CA ALA A 120 10.47 5.73 -63.00
C ALA A 120 11.55 6.38 -62.11
N LEU A 121 12.56 7.02 -62.71
CA LEU A 121 13.59 7.76 -61.96
C LEU A 121 12.99 8.96 -61.23
N LYS A 122 12.17 9.75 -61.91
CA LYS A 122 11.49 10.90 -61.31
C LYS A 122 10.58 10.47 -60.16
N LEU A 123 9.78 9.42 -60.36
CA LEU A 123 8.92 8.89 -59.32
C LEU A 123 9.70 8.42 -58.09
N ARG A 124 10.86 7.77 -58.29
CA ARG A 124 11.76 7.38 -57.19
C ARG A 124 12.29 8.60 -56.45
N GLU A 125 12.78 9.61 -57.16
CA GLU A 125 13.27 10.84 -56.55
C GLU A 125 12.18 11.57 -55.76
N ASP A 126 10.98 11.73 -56.33
CA ASP A 126 9.84 12.37 -55.67
C ASP A 126 9.43 11.59 -54.40
N THR A 127 9.43 10.27 -54.47
CA THR A 127 9.12 9.39 -53.33
C THR A 127 10.19 9.50 -52.25
N ASP A 128 11.48 9.47 -52.61
CA ASP A 128 12.58 9.62 -51.66
C ASP A 128 12.53 10.98 -50.96
N GLN A 129 12.23 12.06 -51.69
CA GLN A 129 12.03 13.38 -51.11
C GLN A 129 10.82 13.42 -50.17
N PHE A 130 9.70 12.78 -50.54
CA PHE A 130 8.52 12.70 -49.70
C PHE A 130 8.78 11.94 -48.40
N VAL A 131 9.47 10.79 -48.49
CA VAL A 131 9.87 9.98 -47.33
C VAL A 131 10.78 10.77 -46.41
N ARG A 132 11.81 11.45 -46.95
CA ARG A 132 12.71 12.31 -46.16
C ARG A 132 11.97 13.41 -45.41
N ARG A 133 11.10 14.17 -46.10
CA ARG A 133 10.30 15.24 -45.47
C ARG A 133 9.37 14.70 -44.38
N THR A 134 8.83 13.50 -44.58
CA THR A 134 7.94 12.86 -43.59
C THR A 134 8.73 12.38 -42.38
N ASP A 135 9.90 11.77 -42.57
CA ASP A 135 10.81 11.37 -41.49
C ASP A 135 11.29 12.59 -40.69
N GLU A 136 11.76 13.64 -41.36
CA GLU A 136 12.16 14.90 -40.71
C GLU A 136 11.03 15.52 -39.88
N ARG A 137 9.80 15.58 -40.42
CA ARG A 137 8.63 16.05 -39.68
C ARG A 137 8.37 15.19 -38.45
N SER A 138 8.38 13.87 -38.60
CA SER A 138 8.13 12.95 -37.49
C SER A 138 9.19 13.05 -36.39
N ARG A 139 10.46 13.27 -36.75
CA ARG A 139 11.55 13.49 -35.80
C ARG A 139 11.39 14.82 -35.08
N ALA A 140 11.07 15.90 -35.80
CA ALA A 140 10.83 17.21 -35.21
C ALA A 140 9.63 17.18 -34.23
N GLU A 141 8.55 16.46 -34.57
CA GLU A 141 7.42 16.24 -33.68
C GLU A 141 7.81 15.43 -32.44
N ALA A 142 8.58 14.34 -32.61
CA ALA A 142 9.07 13.54 -31.49
C ALA A 142 10.00 14.33 -30.56
N GLU A 143 10.91 15.15 -31.10
CA GLU A 143 11.78 16.03 -30.34
C GLU A 143 10.99 17.10 -29.59
N ARG A 144 9.97 17.68 -30.22
CA ARG A 144 9.07 18.64 -29.57
C ARG A 144 8.33 18.00 -28.39
N VAL A 145 7.74 16.82 -28.58
CA VAL A 145 7.03 16.10 -27.50
C VAL A 145 7.99 15.77 -26.35
N ARG A 146 9.23 15.36 -26.65
CA ARG A 146 10.25 15.12 -25.62
C ARG A 146 10.62 16.40 -24.87
N ALA A 147 10.85 17.49 -25.58
CA ALA A 147 11.20 18.78 -24.97
C ALA A 147 10.06 19.32 -24.08
N GLU A 148 8.81 19.17 -24.51
CA GLU A 148 7.61 19.52 -23.73
C GLU A 148 7.51 18.65 -22.47
N ALA A 149 7.63 17.32 -22.59
CA ALA A 149 7.61 16.40 -21.45
C ALA A 149 8.74 16.68 -20.44
N ASP A 150 9.95 16.98 -20.93
CA ASP A 150 11.09 17.32 -20.09
C ASP A 150 10.87 18.66 -19.35
N ALA A 151 10.26 19.65 -20.01
CA ALA A 151 9.91 20.92 -19.40
C ALA A 151 8.84 20.74 -18.32
N GLU A 152 7.81 19.93 -18.57
CA GLU A 152 6.79 19.59 -17.59
C GLU A 152 7.38 18.84 -16.40
N ALA A 153 8.22 17.83 -16.64
CA ALA A 153 8.91 17.10 -15.57
C ALA A 153 9.74 18.03 -14.68
N ARG A 154 10.51 18.95 -15.27
CA ARG A 154 11.24 19.98 -14.52
C ARG A 154 10.31 20.88 -13.72
N ALA A 155 9.20 21.33 -14.31
CA ALA A 155 8.22 22.18 -13.62
C ALA A 155 7.60 21.46 -12.42
N VAL A 156 7.25 20.18 -12.54
CA VAL A 156 6.74 19.35 -11.43
C VAL A 156 7.78 19.21 -10.33
N VAL A 157 9.04 18.90 -10.67
CA VAL A 157 10.13 18.81 -9.68
C VAL A 157 10.34 20.14 -8.97
N HIS A 158 10.35 21.27 -9.69
CA HIS A 158 10.46 22.59 -9.09
C HIS A 158 9.27 22.92 -8.18
N ALA A 159 8.04 22.60 -8.59
CA ALA A 159 6.85 22.81 -7.77
C ALA A 159 6.88 21.94 -6.49
N ALA A 160 7.27 20.67 -6.61
CA ALA A 160 7.37 19.74 -5.48
C ALA A 160 8.46 20.15 -4.50
N THR A 161 9.65 20.54 -4.99
CA THR A 161 10.75 21.03 -4.15
C THR A 161 10.38 22.35 -3.45
N GLY A 162 9.73 23.27 -4.16
CA GLY A 162 9.21 24.51 -3.58
C GLY A 162 8.14 24.25 -2.51
N HIS A 163 7.24 23.29 -2.73
CA HIS A 163 6.26 22.88 -1.74
C HIS A 163 6.92 22.24 -0.51
N ALA A 164 7.87 21.33 -0.70
CA ALA A 164 8.61 20.71 0.40
C ALA A 164 9.37 21.75 1.23
N ALA A 165 9.98 22.75 0.59
CA ALA A 165 10.63 23.86 1.29
C ALA A 165 9.65 24.67 2.14
N ARG A 166 8.46 25.01 1.60
CA ARG A 166 7.40 25.71 2.36
C ARG A 166 6.93 24.90 3.55
N VAL A 167 6.72 23.59 3.38
CA VAL A 167 6.32 22.69 4.49
C VAL A 167 7.39 22.64 5.58
N ARG A 168 8.68 22.57 5.21
CA ARG A 168 9.78 22.59 6.19
C ARG A 168 9.81 23.90 6.98
N VAL A 169 9.67 25.04 6.32
CA VAL A 169 9.62 26.35 6.98
C VAL A 169 8.39 26.45 7.89
N ALA A 170 7.22 26.02 7.42
CA ALA A 170 6.00 26.03 8.23
C ALA A 170 6.13 25.13 9.47
N ALA A 171 6.73 23.94 9.33
CA ALA A 171 6.98 23.03 10.43
C ALA A 171 7.99 23.58 11.45
N ALA A 172 9.06 24.25 10.98
CA ALA A 172 10.02 24.92 11.84
C ALA A 172 9.35 26.06 12.65
N ASN A 173 8.58 26.92 11.97
CA ASN A 173 7.83 28.00 12.62
C ASN A 173 6.81 27.47 13.65
N ALA A 174 6.10 26.38 13.31
CA ALA A 174 5.17 25.74 14.23
C ALA A 174 5.88 25.15 15.47
N SER A 175 7.09 24.60 15.27
CA SER A 175 7.92 24.09 16.36
C SER A 175 8.38 25.22 17.29
N GLU A 176 8.89 26.32 16.74
CA GLU A 176 9.29 27.51 17.50
C GLU A 176 8.12 28.11 18.30
N GLN A 177 6.94 28.21 17.68
CA GLN A 177 5.72 28.66 18.37
C GLN A 177 5.33 27.71 19.50
N SER A 178 5.47 26.39 19.31
CA SER A 178 5.17 25.41 20.35
C SER A 178 6.14 25.47 21.53
N GLU A 179 7.43 25.70 21.26
CA GLU A 179 8.45 25.89 22.29
C GLU A 179 8.22 27.17 23.09
N THR A 180 7.89 28.27 22.40
CA THR A 180 7.53 29.54 23.03
C THR A 180 6.32 29.37 23.94
N ALA A 181 5.23 28.75 23.45
CA ALA A 181 4.04 28.49 24.24
C ALA A 181 4.31 27.57 25.45
N LEU A 182 5.20 26.59 25.32
CA LEU A 182 5.61 25.73 26.43
C LEU A 182 6.43 26.50 27.46
N ALA A 183 7.35 27.36 27.02
CA ALA A 183 8.14 28.21 27.91
C ALA A 183 7.25 29.18 28.70
N GLU A 184 6.26 29.80 28.05
CA GLU A 184 5.27 30.65 28.73
C GLU A 184 4.45 29.87 29.77
N ARG A 185 3.99 28.66 29.42
CA ARG A 185 3.28 27.78 30.37
C ARG A 185 4.13 27.37 31.56
N ARG A 186 5.42 27.06 31.33
CA ARG A 186 6.37 26.74 32.41
C ARG A 186 6.58 27.94 33.33
N ARG A 187 6.87 29.11 32.76
CA ARG A 187 7.02 30.35 33.53
C ARG A 187 5.78 30.64 34.38
N LYS A 188 4.59 30.52 33.80
CA LYS A 188 3.34 30.72 34.55
C LYS A 188 3.17 29.70 35.67
N ALA A 189 3.47 28.42 35.41
CA ALA A 189 3.44 27.40 36.44
C ALA A 189 4.43 27.70 37.57
N ASP A 190 5.66 28.13 37.25
CA ASP A 190 6.67 28.51 38.24
C ASP A 190 6.21 29.73 39.08
N GLU A 191 5.59 30.74 38.44
CA GLU A 191 5.00 31.89 39.12
C GLU A 191 3.84 31.48 40.06
N ASP A 192 2.95 30.60 39.60
CA ASP A 192 1.84 30.07 40.39
C ASP A 192 2.35 29.21 41.58
N PHE A 193 3.40 28.40 41.36
CA PHE A 193 4.05 27.61 42.42
C PHE A 193 4.72 28.50 43.46
N ALA A 194 5.48 29.51 43.05
CA ALA A 194 6.13 30.45 43.97
C ALA A 194 5.11 31.24 44.80
N ALA A 195 3.97 31.61 44.19
CA ALA A 195 2.87 32.26 44.91
C ALA A 195 2.22 31.32 45.93
N ALA A 196 2.00 30.05 45.56
CA ALA A 196 1.45 29.03 46.47
C ALA A 196 2.42 28.71 47.63
N GLU A 197 3.73 28.64 47.37
CA GLU A 197 4.76 28.44 48.38
C GLU A 197 4.80 29.61 49.37
N THR A 198 4.81 30.85 48.87
CA THR A 198 4.75 32.05 49.71
C THR A 198 3.48 32.08 50.59
N ALA A 199 2.33 31.69 50.02
CA ALA A 199 1.08 31.60 50.78
C ALA A 199 1.11 30.50 51.83
N ALA A 200 1.70 29.34 51.52
CA ALA A 200 1.89 28.24 52.46
C ALA A 200 2.83 28.63 53.61
N ASP A 201 3.97 29.26 53.31
CA ASP A 201 4.91 29.75 54.31
C ASP A 201 4.26 30.79 55.23
N ALA A 202 3.47 31.72 54.67
CA ALA A 202 2.72 32.69 55.47
C ALA A 202 1.68 32.01 56.38
N ALA A 203 1.00 30.96 55.90
CA ALA A 203 0.07 30.18 56.70
C ALA A 203 0.79 29.40 57.82
N VAL A 204 1.92 28.77 57.52
CA VAL A 204 2.77 28.08 58.51
C VAL A 204 3.25 29.08 59.56
N ALA A 205 3.81 30.22 59.16
CA ALA A 205 4.27 31.27 60.07
C ALA A 205 3.14 31.79 60.99
N LYS A 206 1.92 31.92 60.46
CA LYS A 206 0.75 32.31 61.26
C LYS A 206 0.36 31.23 62.28
N VAL A 207 0.36 29.96 61.87
CA VAL A 207 0.04 28.83 62.76
C VAL A 207 1.12 28.66 63.84
N THR A 208 2.40 28.75 63.48
CA THR A 208 3.51 28.66 64.45
C THR A 208 3.48 29.84 65.42
N ALA A 209 3.27 31.08 64.95
CA ALA A 209 3.13 32.23 65.84
C ALA A 209 1.95 32.09 66.81
N ALA A 210 0.80 31.56 66.34
CA ALA A 210 -0.34 31.28 67.20
C ALA A 210 -0.07 30.15 68.20
N ALA A 211 0.66 29.11 67.79
CA ALA A 211 1.10 28.03 68.68
C ALA A 211 2.07 28.54 69.75
N ASP A 212 3.09 29.31 69.36
CA ASP A 212 4.06 29.92 70.27
C ASP A 212 3.39 30.87 71.25
N ALA A 213 2.41 31.67 70.80
CA ALA A 213 1.62 32.52 71.68
C ALA A 213 0.84 31.71 72.72
N ARG A 214 0.21 30.60 72.32
CA ARG A 214 -0.48 29.69 73.25
C ARG A 214 0.47 28.99 74.21
N VAL A 215 1.67 28.62 73.77
CA VAL A 215 2.71 28.05 74.65
C VAL A 215 3.12 29.09 75.69
N LYS A 216 3.42 30.33 75.27
CA LYS A 216 3.74 31.44 76.19
C LYS A 216 2.61 31.73 77.17
N GLU A 217 1.37 31.75 76.71
CA GLU A 217 0.19 31.93 77.58
C GLU A 217 0.06 30.77 78.59
N ALA A 218 0.25 29.52 78.15
CA ALA A 218 0.25 28.36 79.03
C ALA A 218 1.41 28.37 80.04
N GLU A 219 2.61 28.81 79.63
CA GLU A 219 3.76 29.00 80.51
C GLU A 219 3.50 30.09 81.56
N GLN A 220 2.97 31.25 81.15
CA GLN A 220 2.59 32.33 82.06
C GLN A 220 1.50 31.90 83.05
N HIS A 221 0.48 31.17 82.57
CA HIS A 221 -0.56 30.62 83.44
C HIS A 221 0.02 29.60 84.41
N ARG A 222 0.94 28.73 83.97
CA ARG A 222 1.66 27.79 84.83
C ARG A 222 2.48 28.53 85.88
N GLU A 223 3.23 29.56 85.50
CA GLU A 223 4.02 30.38 86.43
C GLU A 223 3.13 31.10 87.45
N ALA A 224 2.00 31.66 87.01
CA ALA A 224 1.01 32.28 87.89
C ALA A 224 0.42 31.28 88.89
N MET A 225 0.02 30.09 88.43
CA MET A 225 -0.49 29.02 89.30
C MET A 225 0.59 28.51 90.28
N LEU A 226 1.85 28.39 89.85
CA LEU A 226 2.97 28.02 90.73
C LEU A 226 3.27 29.12 91.76
N ALA A 227 3.17 30.40 91.38
CA ALA A 227 3.32 31.52 92.31
C ALA A 227 2.18 31.56 93.33
N GLU A 228 0.95 31.32 92.90
CA GLU A 228 -0.21 31.21 93.80
C GLU A 228 -0.09 30.01 94.73
N ALA A 229 0.32 28.83 94.23
CA ALA A 229 0.59 27.66 95.04
C ALA A 229 1.68 27.94 96.10
N ARG A 230 2.80 28.56 95.71
CA ARG A 230 3.85 28.99 96.65
C ARG A 230 3.34 29.99 97.70
N ARG A 231 2.46 30.91 97.32
CA ARG A 231 1.84 31.86 98.25
C ARG A 231 0.92 31.13 99.23
N LEU A 232 0.08 30.21 98.76
CA LEU A 232 -0.79 29.40 99.61
C LEU A 232 0.03 28.50 100.55
N ASP A 233 1.11 27.88 100.06
CA ASP A 233 2.04 27.09 100.88
C ASP A 233 2.72 27.97 101.94
N GLY A 234 3.19 29.17 101.56
CA GLY A 234 3.76 30.15 102.49
C GLY A 234 2.75 30.63 103.54
N ASP A 235 1.52 30.93 103.15
CA ASP A 235 0.43 31.30 104.05
C ASP A 235 0.06 30.14 104.99
N ALA A 236 0.06 28.90 104.49
CA ALA A 236 -0.17 27.69 105.28
C ALA A 236 0.97 27.45 106.29
N GLN A 237 2.23 27.64 105.89
CA GLN A 237 3.39 27.59 106.77
C GLN A 237 3.33 28.68 107.84
N ALA A 238 3.03 29.93 107.47
CA ALA A 238 2.87 31.03 108.42
C ALA A 238 1.74 30.76 109.43
N LYS A 239 0.62 30.18 108.99
CA LYS A 239 -0.47 29.74 109.89
C LYS A 239 -0.03 28.60 110.79
N ALA A 240 0.73 27.63 110.29
CA ALA A 240 1.27 26.53 111.08
C ALA A 240 2.27 27.04 112.13
N ASP A 241 3.18 27.92 111.75
CA ASP A 241 4.15 28.55 112.65
C ASP A 241 3.46 29.42 113.71
N ALA A 242 2.44 30.19 113.33
CA ALA A 242 1.62 30.96 114.28
C ALA A 242 0.86 30.05 115.26
N ALA A 243 0.30 28.93 114.79
CA ALA A 243 -0.35 27.95 115.65
C ALA A 243 0.66 27.27 116.60
N LEU A 244 1.87 26.97 116.13
CA LEU A 244 2.96 26.44 116.96
C LEU A 244 3.45 27.46 117.98
N ALA A 245 3.57 28.74 117.61
CA ALA A 245 3.92 29.82 118.52
C ALA A 245 2.85 30.02 119.60
N ALA A 246 1.56 30.05 119.21
CA ALA A 246 0.46 30.13 120.15
C ALA A 246 0.40 28.89 121.08
N ALA A 247 0.71 27.70 120.56
CA ALA A 247 0.83 26.49 121.36
C ALA A 247 2.01 26.55 122.34
N ARG A 248 3.16 27.11 121.92
CA ARG A 248 4.33 27.33 122.79
C ARG A 248 4.04 28.35 123.88
N GLU A 249 3.44 29.49 123.56
CA GLU A 249 3.02 30.47 124.57
C GLU A 249 2.01 29.88 125.56
N LYS A 250 1.09 29.04 125.09
CA LYS A 250 0.14 28.34 125.95
C LYS A 250 0.86 27.31 126.83
N ALA A 251 1.84 26.59 126.29
CA ALA A 251 2.68 25.67 127.04
C ALA A 251 3.56 26.39 128.08
N ASP A 252 4.11 27.55 127.75
CA ASP A 252 4.90 28.38 128.65
C ASP A 252 4.01 29.02 129.74
N ARG A 253 2.78 29.44 129.41
CA ARG A 253 1.79 29.86 130.41
C ARG A 253 1.41 28.73 131.35
N ILE A 254 1.21 27.52 130.83
CA ILE A 254 0.93 26.34 131.64
C ILE A 254 2.13 26.03 132.54
N ARG A 255 3.37 26.04 132.02
CA ARG A 255 4.59 25.88 132.84
C ARG A 255 4.68 26.93 133.93
N ALA A 256 4.55 28.22 133.61
CA ALA A 256 4.63 29.29 134.58
C ALA A 256 3.49 29.22 135.63
N ALA A 257 2.30 28.77 135.24
CA ALA A 257 1.21 28.49 136.17
C ALA A 257 1.55 27.30 137.08
N SER A 258 2.05 26.20 136.53
CA SER A 258 2.48 25.02 137.29
C SER A 258 3.68 25.30 138.20
N GLU A 259 4.64 26.12 137.79
CA GLU A 259 5.77 26.54 138.62
C GLU A 259 5.32 27.44 139.78
N ARG A 260 4.35 28.34 139.57
CA ARG A 260 3.74 29.11 140.66
C ARG A 260 2.95 28.22 141.61
N GLU A 261 2.21 27.26 141.08
CA GLU A 261 1.43 26.31 141.87
C GLU A 261 2.34 25.39 142.68
N GLN A 262 3.48 24.96 142.11
CA GLN A 262 4.55 24.25 142.82
C GLN A 262 5.19 25.12 143.89
N ALA A 263 5.55 26.38 143.60
CA ALA A 263 6.12 27.30 144.59
C ALA A 263 5.17 27.59 145.76
N ASP A 264 3.86 27.68 145.49
CA ASP A 264 2.84 27.84 146.53
C ASP A 264 2.59 26.54 147.31
N PHE A 265 2.72 25.37 146.68
CA PHE A 265 2.73 24.07 147.37
C PHE A 265 3.93 23.93 148.31
N THR A 266 5.13 24.33 147.88
CA THR A 266 6.35 24.30 148.70
C THR A 266 6.23 25.26 149.89
N LYS A 267 5.66 26.46 149.71
CA LYS A 267 5.38 27.38 150.83
C LYS A 267 4.36 26.84 151.82
N ARG A 268 3.37 26.06 151.36
CA ARG A 268 2.41 25.36 152.25
C ARG A 268 3.10 24.24 153.02
N LEU A 269 3.98 23.47 152.39
CA LEU A 269 4.80 22.44 153.04
C LEU A 269 5.74 23.01 154.10
N ASP A 270 6.47 24.09 153.79
CA ASP A 270 7.35 24.77 154.77
C ASP A 270 6.56 25.29 155.98
N LYS A 271 5.34 25.81 155.76
CA LYS A 271 4.48 26.30 156.84
C LYS A 271 3.94 25.17 157.74
N VAL A 272 3.69 23.99 157.16
CA VAL A 272 3.27 22.79 157.90
C VAL A 272 4.44 22.13 158.63
N GLN A 273 5.64 22.08 158.03
CA GLN A 273 6.86 21.57 158.67
C GLN A 273 7.30 22.46 159.84
N THR A 274 7.20 23.79 159.72
CA THR A 274 7.52 24.71 160.83
C THR A 274 6.55 24.54 162.03
N HIS A 275 5.27 24.25 161.76
CA HIS A 275 4.29 23.94 162.81
C HIS A 275 4.52 22.55 163.44
N LEU A 276 5.00 21.56 162.67
CA LEU A 276 5.33 20.23 163.17
C LEU A 276 6.66 20.19 163.95
N ASP A 277 7.66 20.99 163.59
CA ASP A 277 8.94 21.08 164.33
C ASP A 277 8.79 21.82 165.66
N HIS A 278 7.90 22.80 165.74
CA HIS A 278 7.60 23.48 167.02
C HIS A 278 6.80 22.60 167.99
N ILE A 279 5.88 21.77 167.46
CA ILE A 279 5.15 20.77 168.26
C ILE A 279 6.10 19.61 168.67
N LYS A 280 7.01 19.18 167.79
CA LYS A 280 8.04 18.18 168.10
C LYS A 280 9.07 18.67 169.12
N GLY A 281 9.40 19.97 169.13
CA GLY A 281 10.29 20.56 170.14
C GLY A 281 9.65 20.73 171.52
N THR A 282 8.34 20.94 171.60
CA THR A 282 7.61 21.12 172.88
C THR A 282 7.13 19.80 173.49
N LEU A 283 6.97 18.73 172.71
CA LEU A 283 6.66 17.38 173.21
C LEU A 283 7.91 16.52 173.54
N ALA A 284 9.12 16.88 173.09
CA ALA A 284 10.34 16.12 173.40
C ALA A 284 10.96 16.43 174.80
N SER A 285 10.44 17.43 175.53
CA SER A 285 10.85 17.75 176.91
C SER A 285 9.94 17.11 177.98
N LEU A 286 8.76 16.62 177.59
CA LEU A 286 7.83 16.00 178.53
C LEU A 286 7.13 14.81 177.85
N THR A 287 7.52 13.60 178.27
CA THR A 287 6.96 12.28 177.93
C THR A 287 7.53 11.58 176.69
N GLY A 288 8.42 10.61 176.93
CA GLY A 288 8.95 9.71 175.92
C GLY A 288 7.98 8.57 175.59
N ALA A 289 7.84 8.26 174.30
CA ALA A 289 7.47 6.95 173.77
C ALA A 289 7.69 6.88 172.24
N ALA A 290 7.88 5.64 171.80
CA ALA A 290 8.25 5.06 170.50
C ALA A 290 7.40 5.36 169.24
N VAL A 291 7.85 4.72 168.14
CA VAL A 291 7.15 4.28 166.89
C VAL A 291 7.33 5.24 165.70
N GLY A 292 7.77 4.87 164.49
CA GLY A 292 7.76 3.62 163.70
C GLY A 292 7.18 3.98 162.32
N ALA A 293 7.95 3.89 161.22
CA ALA A 293 7.86 2.87 160.13
C ALA A 293 6.48 2.73 159.44
N ILE A 294 6.46 2.64 158.09
CA ILE A 294 5.47 2.02 157.14
C ILE A 294 5.89 2.52 155.71
N GLU A 295 6.48 1.72 154.81
CA GLU A 295 5.92 0.69 153.88
C GLU A 295 5.26 1.24 152.58
N ASP A 296 5.59 0.61 151.44
CA ASP A 296 5.01 0.73 150.08
C ASP A 296 3.49 0.38 150.04
N PRO A 297 2.69 0.65 148.97
CA PRO A 297 2.63 -0.26 147.79
C PRO A 297 2.09 0.34 146.45
N GLU A 298 1.98 -0.57 145.47
CA GLU A 298 1.39 -0.52 144.14
C GLU A 298 -0.14 -0.27 144.08
N ASP A 299 -0.64 0.03 142.87
CA ASP A 299 -1.96 -0.29 142.24
C ASP A 299 -2.38 0.86 141.30
N ALA A 300 -3.17 0.75 140.22
CA ALA A 300 -3.64 -0.29 139.31
C ALA A 300 -4.64 0.41 138.34
N ALA A 301 -4.97 -0.26 137.23
CA ALA A 301 -6.21 -0.13 136.43
C ALA A 301 -6.34 0.93 135.30
N GLY A 302 -6.65 0.42 134.08
CA GLY A 302 -7.30 1.13 132.96
C GLY A 302 -8.82 1.31 133.17
N PRO A 303 -9.73 1.41 132.16
CA PRO A 303 -9.67 0.83 130.79
C PRO A 303 -10.39 1.61 129.63
N ALA A 304 -10.42 1.00 128.42
CA ALA A 304 -11.48 0.92 127.37
C ALA A 304 -12.11 2.23 126.75
N ASP A 305 -12.62 2.34 125.50
CA ASP A 305 -13.13 1.35 124.54
C ASP A 305 -13.40 1.96 123.13
N ALA A 306 -13.58 1.05 122.16
CA ALA A 306 -14.53 1.04 121.02
C ALA A 306 -14.38 1.91 119.73
N ALA A 307 -14.46 1.18 118.60
CA ALA A 307 -14.63 1.56 117.19
C ALA A 307 -16.14 1.84 116.84
N PRO A 308 -16.67 1.93 115.57
CA PRO A 308 -16.44 1.02 114.42
C PRO A 308 -16.67 1.53 112.94
N ALA A 309 -16.40 0.61 112.00
CA ALA A 309 -17.15 0.25 110.76
C ALA A 309 -17.14 1.03 109.40
N LYS A 310 -16.81 0.24 108.35
CA LYS A 310 -17.09 0.29 106.87
C LYS A 310 -18.62 0.12 106.55
N PRO A 311 -19.19 0.20 105.30
CA PRO A 311 -18.68 -0.34 104.01
C PRO A 311 -19.15 0.29 102.65
N ALA A 312 -18.74 -0.36 101.53
CA ALA A 312 -19.45 -0.60 100.25
C ALA A 312 -19.08 0.18 98.96
N ALA A 313 -18.83 -0.59 97.89
CA ALA A 313 -18.85 -0.25 96.46
C ALA A 313 -20.24 -0.61 95.86
N PRO A 314 -20.64 -0.19 94.63
CA PRO A 314 -20.29 -0.95 93.39
C PRO A 314 -20.31 -0.17 92.03
N ALA A 315 -20.11 -0.92 90.93
CA ALA A 315 -20.54 -0.72 89.51
C ALA A 315 -19.77 0.32 88.66
N VAL A 316 -19.00 -0.03 87.60
CA VAL A 316 -19.29 -0.61 86.26
C VAL A 316 -20.17 0.28 85.35
N ASP A 317 -19.55 0.88 84.32
CA ASP A 317 -20.06 1.06 82.94
C ASP A 317 -18.92 1.62 82.06
N GLN A 318 -18.30 0.82 81.20
CA GLN A 318 -18.62 0.55 79.77
C GLN A 318 -18.18 1.68 78.80
N PRO A 319 -17.67 1.32 77.61
CA PRO A 319 -17.06 2.19 76.62
C PRO A 319 -18.09 2.71 75.61
N THR A 320 -17.84 3.88 75.02
CA THR A 320 -18.65 4.37 73.89
C THR A 320 -17.85 4.31 72.60
N THR A 321 -18.18 3.29 71.81
CA THR A 321 -17.90 3.14 70.39
C THR A 321 -18.67 4.18 69.58
N VAL A 322 -18.01 4.91 68.67
CA VAL A 322 -18.67 5.55 67.52
C VAL A 322 -17.75 5.45 66.29
N LEU A 323 -18.18 4.60 65.32
CA LEU A 323 -18.01 4.70 63.85
C LEU A 323 -16.59 5.02 63.32
N GLY A 324 -15.86 4.21 62.56
CA GLY A 324 -16.07 2.97 61.81
C GLY A 324 -14.93 2.95 60.78
N PRO A 325 -14.21 1.83 60.51
CA PRO A 325 -13.14 1.86 59.52
C PRO A 325 -13.76 1.86 58.11
N VAL A 326 -13.60 2.96 57.39
CA VAL A 326 -13.79 2.96 55.93
C VAL A 326 -12.72 2.05 55.35
N ARG A 327 -13.18 0.92 54.82
CA ARG A 327 -12.42 0.03 53.95
C ARG A 327 -12.28 0.70 52.59
N PRO A 328 -11.10 1.17 52.15
CA PRO A 328 -10.87 1.23 50.72
C PRO A 328 -10.77 -0.20 50.21
N ALA A 329 -11.54 -0.50 49.17
CA ALA A 329 -11.39 -1.72 48.41
C ALA A 329 -9.93 -1.86 47.96
N GLN A 330 -9.25 -2.87 48.48
CA GLN A 330 -8.08 -3.43 47.83
C GLN A 330 -8.56 -3.95 46.48
N GLY A 331 -8.37 -3.13 45.44
CA GLY A 331 -8.36 -3.60 44.07
C GLY A 331 -7.27 -4.65 43.96
N ASP A 332 -7.68 -5.86 43.59
CA ASP A 332 -6.83 -6.99 43.26
C ASP A 332 -5.64 -6.55 42.35
N PRO A 333 -4.38 -6.65 42.81
CA PRO A 333 -3.21 -6.27 42.01
C PRO A 333 -2.84 -7.29 40.92
N ARG A 334 -3.76 -8.19 40.53
CA ARG A 334 -3.55 -9.23 39.52
C ARG A 334 -4.52 -9.20 38.35
N LYS A 335 -4.91 -8.00 37.91
CA LYS A 335 -5.36 -7.82 36.52
C LYS A 335 -4.21 -7.28 35.69
N PRO A 336 -3.65 -8.05 34.73
CA PRO A 336 -2.69 -7.50 33.80
C PRO A 336 -3.35 -6.38 33.00
N TYR A 337 -2.70 -5.22 33.00
CA TYR A 337 -2.98 -4.14 32.06
C TYR A 337 -2.90 -4.70 30.64
N THR A 338 -4.05 -4.88 29.99
CA THR A 338 -4.12 -5.01 28.54
C THR A 338 -3.86 -3.62 27.96
N PRO A 339 -2.79 -3.42 27.16
CA PRO A 339 -2.62 -2.16 26.45
C PRO A 339 -3.81 -1.97 25.51
N ALA A 340 -4.46 -0.82 25.61
CA ALA A 340 -5.44 -0.39 24.61
C ALA A 340 -4.77 -0.47 23.24
N ALA A 341 -5.29 -1.35 22.38
CA ALA A 341 -4.91 -1.41 20.98
C ALA A 341 -5.13 -0.02 20.35
N PRO A 342 -4.22 0.45 19.49
CA PRO A 342 -4.40 1.72 18.81
C PRO A 342 -5.70 1.70 18.01
N ALA A 343 -6.51 2.74 18.19
CA ALA A 343 -7.73 2.95 17.44
C ALA A 343 -7.44 2.79 15.94
N THR A 344 -8.13 1.83 15.33
CA THR A 344 -8.14 1.61 13.89
C THR A 344 -8.68 2.89 13.23
N PRO A 345 -8.00 3.48 12.24
CA PRO A 345 -8.56 4.61 11.52
C PRO A 345 -9.86 4.16 10.81
N PRO A 346 -10.90 5.00 10.75
CA PRO A 346 -12.14 4.63 10.09
C PRO A 346 -11.88 4.33 8.61
N ALA A 347 -12.46 3.22 8.14
CA ALA A 347 -12.41 2.80 6.76
C ALA A 347 -12.89 3.92 5.81
N PRO A 348 -12.26 4.11 4.64
CA PRO A 348 -12.71 5.08 3.65
C PRO A 348 -14.10 4.67 3.14
N PRO A 349 -15.01 5.62 2.88
CA PRO A 349 -16.33 5.31 2.36
C PRO A 349 -16.22 4.63 0.99
N ALA A 350 -17.07 3.62 0.82
CA ALA A 350 -17.21 2.81 -0.38
C ALA A 350 -17.36 3.66 -1.66
N LYS A 351 -16.67 3.25 -2.71
CA LYS A 351 -16.82 3.76 -4.08
C LYS A 351 -18.26 3.54 -4.56
N PRO A 352 -19.00 4.56 -5.02
CA PRO A 352 -20.04 4.35 -6.01
C PRO A 352 -19.43 4.24 -7.41
N ALA A 353 -19.99 3.31 -8.17
CA ALA A 353 -19.89 3.03 -9.60
C ALA A 353 -19.00 3.92 -10.50
N SER A 354 -18.24 3.19 -11.33
CA SER A 354 -17.58 3.63 -12.56
C SER A 354 -18.36 4.67 -13.38
N PHE A 355 -17.77 5.87 -13.51
CA PHE A 355 -17.97 6.72 -14.67
C PHE A 355 -16.66 6.76 -15.45
N SER A 356 -16.50 5.82 -16.38
CA SER A 356 -15.55 5.95 -17.47
C SER A 356 -16.04 7.08 -18.38
N LYS A 357 -15.31 8.18 -18.43
CA LYS A 357 -15.38 9.18 -19.51
C LYS A 357 -13.95 9.47 -19.97
N ASP A 358 -13.39 8.51 -20.68
CA ASP A 358 -12.46 8.85 -21.75
C ASP A 358 -13.29 9.04 -23.03
N PRO A 359 -13.01 10.08 -23.85
CA PRO A 359 -13.71 10.29 -25.09
C PRO A 359 -13.22 9.28 -26.13
N LEU A 360 -14.08 8.31 -26.48
CA LEU A 360 -13.88 7.56 -27.72
C LEU A 360 -14.06 8.49 -28.93
N PRO A 361 -13.25 8.33 -29.99
CA PRO A 361 -13.36 9.11 -31.22
C PRO A 361 -14.65 8.76 -31.97
N PRO A 362 -15.27 9.71 -32.70
CA PRO A 362 -16.50 9.43 -33.44
C PRO A 362 -16.24 8.48 -34.60
N LYS A 363 -17.04 7.41 -34.66
CA LYS A 363 -17.19 6.51 -35.82
C LYS A 363 -17.75 7.32 -37.02
N PRO A 364 -17.29 7.08 -38.26
CA PRO A 364 -17.73 7.84 -39.43
C PRO A 364 -19.21 7.59 -39.73
N ALA A 365 -19.96 8.69 -39.90
CA ALA A 365 -21.30 8.68 -40.44
C ALA A 365 -21.26 8.55 -41.97
N ALA A 366 -22.28 7.88 -42.50
CA ALA A 366 -22.52 7.64 -43.90
C ALA A 366 -22.61 8.93 -44.73
N ALA A 367 -22.34 8.75 -46.03
CA ALA A 367 -22.22 9.73 -47.09
C ALA A 367 -23.37 10.76 -47.19
N PRO A 368 -23.04 12.03 -47.43
CA PRO A 368 -23.89 12.97 -48.13
C PRO A 368 -23.58 13.01 -49.63
N ALA A 369 -24.64 13.24 -50.40
CA ALA A 369 -24.72 13.26 -51.85
C ALA A 369 -23.75 14.23 -52.56
N GLU A 370 -23.44 13.85 -53.80
CA GLU A 370 -22.64 14.58 -54.79
C GLU A 370 -23.17 16.00 -55.06
N PRO A 371 -22.27 17.00 -55.22
CA PRO A 371 -22.63 18.31 -55.74
C PRO A 371 -22.76 18.33 -57.27
N ALA A 372 -23.70 19.15 -57.72
CA ALA A 372 -24.12 19.36 -59.10
C ALA A 372 -22.99 19.56 -60.12
N ALA A 373 -23.15 18.91 -61.27
CA ALA A 373 -22.35 19.08 -62.47
C ALA A 373 -22.60 20.43 -63.16
N ALA A 374 -21.51 21.06 -63.59
CA ALA A 374 -21.48 22.19 -64.52
C ALA A 374 -21.53 21.70 -65.99
N PRO A 375 -21.80 22.57 -66.98
CA PRO A 375 -22.48 22.20 -68.23
C PRO A 375 -21.55 21.66 -69.34
N GLU A 376 -22.19 20.91 -70.24
CA GLU A 376 -21.64 20.25 -71.43
C GLU A 376 -20.90 21.19 -72.40
N PRO A 377 -19.85 20.70 -73.09
CA PRO A 377 -19.39 21.28 -74.35
C PRO A 377 -20.18 20.74 -75.56
N ALA A 378 -20.29 21.60 -76.56
CA ALA A 378 -21.16 21.52 -77.73
C ALA A 378 -20.92 20.31 -78.67
N LYS A 379 -22.03 19.87 -79.28
CA LYS A 379 -22.11 18.94 -80.41
C LYS A 379 -21.37 19.44 -81.66
N GLY A 380 -20.55 18.57 -82.25
CA GLY A 380 -20.09 18.59 -83.64
C GLY A 380 -20.31 17.20 -84.27
N PRO A 381 -20.38 17.09 -85.61
CA PRO A 381 -21.31 16.18 -86.28
C PRO A 381 -20.78 14.79 -86.63
N ASP A 382 -21.75 13.90 -86.91
CA ASP A 382 -21.69 12.50 -87.33
C ASP A 382 -20.50 12.09 -88.21
N ALA A 383 -19.87 10.98 -87.83
CA ALA A 383 -19.12 10.10 -88.71
C ALA A 383 -19.36 8.63 -88.30
N THR A 384 -20.23 7.98 -89.07
CA THR A 384 -20.27 6.54 -89.42
C THR A 384 -19.62 5.54 -88.47
N VAL A 385 -20.45 4.79 -87.75
CA VAL A 385 -20.08 3.57 -87.02
C VAL A 385 -20.01 2.40 -88.00
N GLU A 386 -18.80 1.89 -88.27
CA GLU A 386 -18.60 0.54 -88.81
C GLU A 386 -18.44 -0.45 -87.65
N ASP A 387 -19.27 -1.50 -87.64
CA ASP A 387 -19.24 -2.59 -86.67
C ASP A 387 -17.93 -3.39 -86.77
N ARG A 388 -17.01 -3.17 -85.83
CA ARG A 388 -15.80 -3.98 -85.68
C ARG A 388 -16.10 -5.18 -84.77
N ILE A 389 -16.33 -6.34 -85.38
CA ILE A 389 -16.43 -7.64 -84.73
C ILE A 389 -15.10 -7.91 -83.99
N VAL A 390 -15.14 -7.95 -82.65
CA VAL A 390 -14.02 -8.40 -81.81
C VAL A 390 -14.23 -9.89 -81.49
N PRO A 391 -13.36 -10.81 -81.94
CA PRO A 391 -13.45 -12.19 -81.51
C PRO A 391 -13.04 -12.32 -80.03
N LYS A 392 -13.92 -12.90 -79.22
CA LYS A 392 -13.60 -13.37 -77.86
C LYS A 392 -12.58 -14.51 -77.96
N ILE A 393 -11.34 -14.26 -77.53
CA ILE A 393 -10.39 -15.33 -77.24
C ILE A 393 -10.80 -15.92 -75.89
N VAL A 394 -11.36 -17.12 -75.92
CA VAL A 394 -11.52 -17.97 -74.74
C VAL A 394 -10.18 -18.66 -74.53
N ILE A 395 -9.41 -18.24 -73.54
CA ILE A 395 -8.23 -18.97 -73.08
C ILE A 395 -8.75 -20.17 -72.30
N VAL A 396 -8.65 -21.36 -72.90
CA VAL A 396 -8.79 -22.63 -72.21
C VAL A 396 -7.47 -22.85 -71.48
N ASP A 397 -7.55 -22.86 -70.16
CA ASP A 397 -6.45 -23.14 -69.24
C ASP A 397 -6.15 -24.65 -69.28
N ASP A 398 -5.22 -25.06 -70.12
CA ASP A 398 -4.67 -26.41 -70.12
C ASP A 398 -3.75 -26.54 -68.91
N GLY A 399 -4.32 -26.99 -67.78
CA GLY A 399 -3.69 -27.10 -66.46
C GLY A 399 -2.42 -27.96 -66.41
N ILE A 400 -1.33 -27.44 -66.96
CA ILE A 400 0.02 -27.98 -66.87
C ILE A 400 0.77 -27.14 -65.83
N ASP A 401 0.80 -27.66 -64.61
CA ASP A 401 1.65 -27.17 -63.53
C ASP A 401 3.13 -27.21 -63.95
N HIS A 402 3.72 -26.06 -64.25
CA HIS A 402 5.16 -25.92 -64.37
C HIS A 402 5.77 -25.80 -62.96
N ASP A 403 6.23 -26.94 -62.41
CA ASP A 403 7.02 -27.02 -61.18
C ASP A 403 8.36 -26.27 -61.37
N THR A 404 8.44 -25.06 -60.83
CA THR A 404 9.60 -24.16 -60.90
C THR A 404 10.51 -24.32 -59.68
N ARG A 405 10.91 -25.56 -59.38
CA ARG A 405 11.93 -25.84 -58.36
C ARG A 405 13.29 -26.11 -59.01
N PRO A 406 14.36 -25.38 -58.61
CA PRO A 406 15.68 -25.59 -59.17
C PRO A 406 16.30 -26.90 -58.66
N ASP A 407 16.63 -27.76 -59.61
CA ASP A 407 17.19 -29.10 -59.42
C ASP A 407 18.60 -29.03 -58.80
N ARG A 408 18.73 -29.45 -57.54
CA ARG A 408 19.97 -29.29 -56.73
C ARG A 408 21.00 -30.41 -56.87
N ASN A 409 20.83 -31.34 -57.82
CA ASN A 409 21.68 -32.54 -57.92
C ASN A 409 22.47 -32.67 -59.24
N ARG A 410 23.12 -31.59 -59.69
CA ARG A 410 24.06 -31.67 -60.83
C ARG A 410 25.41 -31.02 -60.55
N ILE A 411 26.12 -31.54 -59.56
CA ILE A 411 27.58 -31.44 -59.50
C ILE A 411 28.08 -32.83 -59.13
N GLN A 412 28.68 -33.54 -60.08
CA GLN A 412 29.81 -34.45 -59.88
C GLN A 412 30.36 -34.92 -61.24
N ARG A 413 31.68 -34.75 -61.37
CA ARG A 413 32.62 -35.40 -62.31
C ARG A 413 32.63 -34.95 -63.78
N LYS A 414 33.63 -34.13 -64.10
CA LYS A 414 34.56 -34.43 -65.18
C LYS A 414 35.99 -34.32 -64.66
N GLY A 415 36.77 -35.36 -64.95
CA GLY A 415 38.23 -35.26 -65.04
C GLY A 415 38.64 -34.68 -66.38
#